data_AF-B9XCH3-F1
#
_entry.id   AF-B9XCH3-F1
#
_cell.length_a   1.000
_cell.length_b   1.000
_cell.length_c   1.000
_cell.angle_alpha   90.00
_cell.angle_beta   90.00
_cell.angle_gamma   90.00
#
_symmetry.space_group_name_H-M   'P 1'
#
loop_
_entity.id
_entity.type
_entity.pdbx_description
1 polymer ?
#
loop_
_entity_poly.entity_id
_entity_poly.type
_entity_poly.pdbx_seq_one_letter_code
_entity_poly.pdbx_strand_id
1 'polypeptide(L)'
;MGFFDRFRKTPQSREVGKPSSEAGEQIASLSFVSAGDFEIAPCPGKHALQLWEKTRDEGRSEGFNAIILGDSKDVESLAENREFSTLSVTEILSVAADIDTEEWLKERLESDPECYGAEVGDWPYQVPDAGSISAHLEVLSKKPKSTVYIAKVPASRNWEVPAYIGMGNWNACPEPAEHVAMAKRWHERYGAEIVSITRDVIEFVVAKPPNTKESAIDLAKEQHLYCSDIVDQGCGSISNLAATLLNSKYWYFWWD
;
A
#
# COMPACT_ATOMS: atom_id res chain seq x y z
N MET A 1 -9.52 71.82 31.81
CA MET A 1 -10.46 70.92 31.11
C MET A 1 -9.66 69.68 30.73
N GLY A 2 -9.53 68.69 31.61
CA GLY A 2 -10.50 67.62 31.88
C GLY A 2 -9.93 66.37 31.18
N PHE A 3 -9.52 65.29 31.84
CA PHE A 3 -10.35 64.41 32.66
C PHE A 3 -9.43 63.47 33.50
N PHE A 4 -9.78 63.32 34.78
CA PHE A 4 -9.71 62.15 35.69
C PHE A 4 -9.39 60.76 35.04
N ASP A 5 -8.89 59.72 35.71
CA ASP A 5 -8.56 59.37 37.10
C ASP A 5 -7.78 58.03 37.03
N ARG A 6 -7.18 57.65 38.16
CA ARG A 6 -6.85 56.29 38.66
C ARG A 6 -7.18 55.09 37.75
N PHE A 7 -6.25 54.14 37.67
CA PHE A 7 -6.40 52.81 38.31
C PHE A 7 -5.08 52.03 38.22
N ARG A 8 -4.45 51.76 39.38
CA ARG A 8 -3.54 50.63 39.56
C ARG A 8 -4.34 49.34 39.35
N LYS A 9 -3.92 48.49 38.41
CA LYS A 9 -4.25 47.05 38.42
C LYS A 9 -3.01 46.24 38.05
N THR A 10 -2.68 45.34 38.96
CA THR A 10 -1.72 44.24 38.87
C THR A 10 -1.96 43.41 37.60
N PRO A 11 -0.94 42.82 36.95
CA PRO A 11 -1.17 41.91 35.84
C PRO A 11 -1.84 40.64 36.36
N GLN A 12 -3.04 40.35 35.88
CA GLN A 12 -3.67 39.04 36.05
C GLN A 12 -2.80 37.98 35.37
N SER A 13 -2.44 36.96 36.14
CA SER A 13 -1.96 35.69 35.64
C SER A 13 -2.94 35.15 34.60
N ARG A 14 -2.50 35.01 33.34
CA ARG A 14 -3.21 34.20 32.36
C ARG A 14 -3.17 32.77 32.86
N GLU A 15 -4.33 32.24 33.24
CA GLU A 15 -4.51 30.80 33.38
C GLU A 15 -4.14 30.15 32.04
N VAL A 16 -3.09 29.32 32.09
CA VAL A 16 -2.75 28.42 30.99
C VAL A 16 -3.89 27.42 30.93
N GLY A 17 -4.76 27.58 29.93
CA GLY A 17 -5.78 26.60 29.61
C GLY A 17 -5.10 25.24 29.46
N LYS A 18 -5.54 24.27 30.26
CA LYS A 18 -5.16 22.86 30.09
C LYS A 18 -5.40 22.48 28.62
N PRO A 19 -4.51 21.69 28.00
CA PRO A 19 -4.84 21.08 26.73
C PRO A 19 -6.12 20.27 26.95
N SER A 20 -7.14 20.57 26.17
CA SER A 20 -8.31 19.70 26.02
C SER A 20 -7.77 18.33 25.63
N SER A 21 -7.87 17.36 26.54
CA SER A 21 -7.70 15.96 26.19
C SER A 21 -8.74 15.66 25.12
N GLU A 22 -8.31 15.49 23.87
CA GLU A 22 -9.11 14.77 22.89
C GLU A 22 -9.43 13.42 23.54
N ALA A 23 -10.69 13.26 23.94
CA ALA A 23 -11.19 11.99 24.41
C ALA A 23 -11.02 11.03 23.22
N GLY A 24 -10.06 10.10 23.34
CA GLY A 24 -9.83 9.09 22.31
C GLY A 24 -11.16 8.42 21.97
N GLU A 25 -11.64 8.62 20.75
CA GLU A 25 -12.84 7.98 20.23
C GLU A 25 -12.64 6.47 20.41
N GLN A 26 -13.48 5.82 21.21
CA GLN A 26 -13.34 4.39 21.47
C GLN A 26 -13.75 3.64 20.20
N ILE A 27 -12.77 3.18 19.44
CA ILE A 27 -13.01 2.48 18.18
C ILE A 27 -13.50 1.06 18.49
N ALA A 28 -14.68 0.73 17.96
CA ALA A 28 -15.26 -0.60 18.12
C ALA A 28 -14.37 -1.69 17.49
N SER A 29 -14.40 -2.88 18.08
CA SER A 29 -13.78 -4.07 17.48
C SER A 29 -14.46 -4.42 16.16
N LEU A 30 -13.67 -4.93 15.22
CA LEU A 30 -14.17 -5.42 13.93
C LEU A 30 -14.89 -6.75 14.08
N SER A 31 -16.00 -6.90 13.37
CA SER A 31 -16.73 -8.16 13.23
C SER A 31 -16.43 -8.77 11.87
N PHE A 32 -15.60 -9.80 11.85
CA PHE A 32 -15.18 -10.48 10.64
C PHE A 32 -16.23 -11.51 10.17
N VAL A 33 -16.38 -11.62 8.86
CA VAL A 33 -17.21 -12.62 8.19
C VAL A 33 -16.40 -13.32 7.10
N SER A 34 -16.69 -14.59 6.84
CA SER A 34 -16.02 -15.33 5.75
C SER A 34 -16.33 -14.73 4.39
N ALA A 35 -15.30 -14.65 3.55
CA ALA A 35 -15.32 -14.18 2.17
C ALA A 35 -14.42 -15.09 1.30
N GLY A 36 -14.85 -16.33 1.10
CA GLY A 36 -14.05 -17.34 0.39
C GLY A 36 -12.91 -17.89 1.25
N ASP A 37 -11.67 -17.76 0.78
CA ASP A 37 -10.46 -18.30 1.42
C ASP A 37 -9.94 -17.44 2.61
N PHE A 38 -10.64 -16.36 2.97
CA PHE A 38 -10.27 -15.43 4.03
C PHE A 38 -11.50 -14.82 4.71
N GLU A 39 -11.29 -13.97 5.71
CA GLU A 39 -12.36 -13.22 6.39
C GLU A 39 -12.22 -11.72 6.15
N ILE A 40 -13.31 -10.96 6.11
CA ILE A 40 -13.32 -9.50 5.98
C ILE A 40 -14.21 -8.82 7.01
N ALA A 41 -13.88 -7.57 7.35
CA ALA A 41 -14.72 -6.71 8.18
C ALA A 41 -14.76 -5.27 7.62
N PRO A 42 -15.94 -4.63 7.57
CA PRO A 42 -16.03 -3.22 7.20
C PRO A 42 -15.59 -2.32 8.36
N CYS A 43 -14.99 -1.18 8.02
CA CYS A 43 -14.63 -0.14 8.98
C CYS A 43 -14.68 1.27 8.36
N PRO A 44 -14.86 2.33 9.14
CA PRO A 44 -14.79 3.70 8.63
C PRO A 44 -13.39 4.01 8.09
N GLY A 45 -13.28 4.58 6.89
CA GLY A 45 -11.98 4.90 6.28
C GLY A 45 -11.10 5.79 7.18
N LYS A 46 -11.72 6.70 7.95
CA LYS A 46 -11.01 7.56 8.92
C LYS A 46 -10.25 6.80 10.03
N HIS A 47 -10.60 5.54 10.27
CA HIS A 47 -9.99 4.68 11.30
C HIS A 47 -9.26 3.47 10.71
N ALA A 48 -9.22 3.34 9.38
CA ALA A 48 -8.74 2.15 8.69
C ALA A 48 -7.31 1.77 9.08
N LEU A 49 -6.36 2.72 9.06
CA LEU A 49 -4.96 2.43 9.39
C LEU A 49 -4.79 1.97 10.84
N GLN A 50 -5.49 2.61 11.78
CA GLN A 50 -5.42 2.25 13.20
C GLN A 50 -6.03 0.86 13.47
N LEU A 51 -7.16 0.56 12.82
CA LEU A 51 -7.83 -0.74 12.92
C LEU A 51 -7.04 -1.85 12.22
N TRP A 52 -6.42 -1.53 11.10
CA TRP A 52 -5.53 -2.43 10.38
C TRP A 52 -4.29 -2.76 11.21
N GLU A 53 -3.64 -1.77 11.82
CA GLU A 53 -2.45 -1.98 12.66
C GLU A 53 -2.78 -2.88 13.86
N LYS A 54 -3.90 -2.64 14.54
CA LYS A 54 -4.39 -3.52 15.60
C LYS A 54 -4.64 -4.95 15.11
N THR A 55 -5.33 -5.11 13.99
CA THR A 55 -5.62 -6.42 13.38
C THR A 55 -4.32 -7.13 12.96
N ARG A 56 -3.33 -6.38 12.46
CA ARG A 56 -2.02 -6.90 12.07
C ARG A 56 -1.24 -7.43 13.29
N ASP A 57 -1.28 -6.71 14.41
CA ASP A 57 -0.65 -7.16 15.65
C ASP A 57 -1.28 -8.45 16.19
N GLU A 58 -2.61 -8.58 16.13
CA GLU A 58 -3.33 -9.82 16.45
C GLU A 58 -2.87 -10.97 15.52
N GLY A 59 -2.79 -10.70 14.21
CA GLY A 59 -2.40 -11.67 13.19
C GLY A 59 -1.00 -12.26 13.36
N ARG A 60 -0.05 -11.50 13.93
CA ARG A 60 1.30 -12.01 14.27
C ARG A 60 1.26 -13.16 15.27
N SER A 61 0.25 -13.21 16.13
CA SER A 61 0.08 -14.27 17.13
C SER A 61 -0.90 -15.36 16.69
N GLU A 62 -1.92 -15.00 15.91
CA GLU A 62 -3.01 -15.89 15.49
C GLU A 62 -2.75 -16.58 14.14
N GLY A 63 -1.74 -16.16 13.38
CA GLY A 63 -1.33 -16.81 12.13
C GLY A 63 -2.10 -16.35 10.89
N PHE A 64 -2.34 -15.03 10.77
CA PHE A 64 -2.92 -14.43 9.57
C PHE A 64 -2.26 -13.08 9.23
N ASN A 65 -2.44 -12.62 8.00
CA ASN A 65 -2.02 -11.30 7.52
C ASN A 65 -3.23 -10.36 7.41
N ALA A 66 -3.12 -9.17 8.00
CA ALA A 66 -4.15 -8.13 7.89
C ALA A 66 -3.92 -7.28 6.64
N ILE A 67 -4.93 -7.15 5.77
CA ILE A 67 -4.81 -6.43 4.48
C ILE A 67 -5.99 -5.47 4.29
N ILE A 68 -5.74 -4.23 3.88
CA ILE A 68 -6.80 -3.28 3.52
C ILE A 68 -7.24 -3.55 2.08
N LEU A 69 -8.55 -3.75 1.86
CA LEU A 69 -9.10 -4.11 0.55
C LEU A 69 -9.72 -2.95 -0.24
N GLY A 70 -9.72 -1.73 0.31
CA GLY A 70 -10.45 -0.61 -0.28
C GLY A 70 -11.93 -0.63 0.09
N ASP A 71 -12.79 -0.07 -0.76
CA ASP A 71 -14.25 0.00 -0.51
C ASP A 71 -15.01 -1.21 -1.04
N SER A 72 -16.35 -1.16 -1.03
CA SER A 72 -17.18 -2.27 -1.46
C SER A 72 -17.01 -2.61 -2.94
N LYS A 73 -16.76 -1.61 -3.79
CA LYS A 73 -16.52 -1.85 -5.23
C LYS A 73 -15.20 -2.57 -5.44
N ASP A 74 -14.17 -2.19 -4.67
CA ASP A 74 -12.89 -2.87 -4.71
C ASP A 74 -13.05 -4.35 -4.31
N VAL A 75 -13.77 -4.64 -3.23
CA VAL A 75 -14.06 -6.02 -2.77
C VAL A 75 -14.89 -6.80 -3.79
N GLU A 76 -15.91 -6.19 -4.38
CA GLU A 76 -16.74 -6.80 -5.43
C GLU A 76 -15.89 -7.17 -6.65
N SER A 77 -15.07 -6.23 -7.16
CA SER A 77 -14.18 -6.50 -8.30
C SER A 77 -13.14 -7.59 -8.01
N LEU A 78 -12.59 -7.63 -6.80
CA LEU A 78 -11.67 -8.70 -6.39
C LEU A 78 -12.37 -10.08 -6.35
N ALA A 79 -13.61 -10.13 -5.85
CA ALA A 79 -14.40 -11.36 -5.85
C ALA A 79 -14.73 -11.82 -7.28
N GLU A 80 -15.13 -10.90 -8.18
CA GLU A 80 -15.35 -11.18 -9.59
C GLU A 80 -14.07 -11.72 -10.26
N ASN A 81 -12.92 -11.07 -10.05
CA ASN A 81 -11.64 -11.53 -10.61
C ASN A 81 -11.30 -12.95 -10.15
N ARG A 82 -11.59 -13.26 -8.88
CA ARG A 82 -11.37 -14.58 -8.30
C ARG A 82 -12.24 -15.66 -8.96
N GLU A 83 -13.47 -15.34 -9.35
CA GLU A 83 -14.35 -16.29 -10.06
C GLU A 83 -13.84 -16.68 -11.45
N PHE A 84 -13.01 -15.84 -12.08
CA PHE A 84 -12.36 -16.17 -13.36
C PHE A 84 -11.10 -17.04 -13.20
N SER A 85 -10.53 -17.14 -11.99
CA SER A 85 -9.38 -18.00 -11.72
C SER A 85 -9.79 -19.47 -11.70
N THR A 86 -9.05 -20.31 -12.44
CA THR A 86 -9.23 -21.77 -12.42
C THR A 86 -8.36 -22.48 -11.39
N LEU A 87 -7.37 -21.77 -10.82
CA LEU A 87 -6.41 -22.32 -9.87
C LEU A 87 -6.83 -22.07 -8.43
N SER A 88 -6.62 -23.07 -7.57
CA SER A 88 -6.70 -22.95 -6.11
C SER A 88 -5.49 -22.17 -5.55
N VAL A 89 -5.60 -21.71 -4.30
CA VAL A 89 -4.49 -21.06 -3.57
C VAL A 89 -3.22 -21.92 -3.65
N THR A 90 -3.32 -23.22 -3.37
CA THR A 90 -2.17 -24.13 -3.35
C THR A 90 -1.53 -24.28 -4.73
N GLU A 91 -2.32 -24.29 -5.80
CA GLU A 91 -1.80 -24.35 -7.18
C GLU A 91 -1.11 -23.05 -7.56
N ILE A 92 -1.69 -21.89 -7.23
CA ILE A 92 -1.05 -20.57 -7.44
C ILE A 92 0.30 -20.51 -6.71
N LEU A 93 0.36 -20.96 -5.46
CA LEU A 93 1.60 -20.99 -4.68
C LEU A 93 2.63 -21.96 -5.28
N SER A 94 2.18 -23.08 -5.87
CA SER A 94 3.07 -24.00 -6.58
C SER A 94 3.66 -23.34 -7.84
N VAL A 95 2.83 -22.67 -8.65
CA VAL A 95 3.29 -21.93 -9.84
C VAL A 95 4.29 -20.85 -9.42
N ALA A 96 3.95 -20.06 -8.40
CA ALA A 96 4.82 -18.99 -7.89
C ALA A 96 6.19 -19.48 -7.40
N ALA A 97 6.28 -20.73 -6.91
CA ALA A 97 7.53 -21.31 -6.44
C ALA A 97 8.49 -21.66 -7.60
N ASP A 98 7.94 -21.88 -8.80
CA ASP A 98 8.71 -22.24 -10.00
C ASP A 98 9.10 -21.01 -10.85
N ILE A 99 8.59 -19.81 -10.53
CA ILE A 99 8.93 -18.57 -11.23
C ILE A 99 10.35 -18.12 -10.88
N ASP A 100 11.22 -18.06 -11.89
CA ASP A 100 12.48 -17.32 -11.82
C ASP A 100 12.21 -15.83 -12.06
N THR A 101 12.28 -15.03 -10.99
CA THR A 101 12.00 -13.59 -11.08
C THR A 101 12.97 -12.81 -11.98
N GLU A 102 14.22 -13.27 -12.17
CA GLU A 102 15.15 -12.58 -13.07
C GLU A 102 14.79 -12.86 -14.53
N GLU A 103 14.44 -14.11 -14.84
CA GLU A 103 13.95 -14.48 -16.16
C GLU A 103 12.62 -13.77 -16.47
N TRP A 104 11.70 -13.74 -15.50
CA TRP A 104 10.42 -13.04 -15.63
C TRP A 104 10.60 -11.55 -15.96
N LEU A 105 11.47 -10.84 -15.22
CA LEU A 105 11.75 -9.41 -15.47
C LEU A 105 12.34 -9.20 -16.87
N LYS A 106 13.23 -10.10 -17.30
CA LYS A 106 13.84 -10.04 -18.62
C LYS A 106 12.79 -10.28 -19.72
N GLU A 107 11.97 -11.31 -19.59
CA GLU A 107 10.90 -11.61 -20.55
C GLU A 107 9.90 -10.47 -20.63
N ARG A 108 9.59 -9.82 -19.49
CA ARG A 108 8.73 -8.65 -19.44
C ARG A 108 9.27 -7.52 -20.30
N LEU A 109 10.55 -7.16 -20.13
CA LEU A 109 11.22 -6.15 -20.95
C LEU A 109 11.24 -6.53 -22.45
N GLU A 110 11.48 -7.80 -22.77
CA GLU A 110 11.55 -8.29 -24.14
C GLU A 110 10.17 -8.36 -24.83
N SER A 111 9.09 -8.51 -24.06
CA SER A 111 7.72 -8.63 -24.57
C SER A 111 7.20 -7.34 -25.21
N ASP A 112 7.55 -6.19 -24.63
CA ASP A 112 7.21 -4.86 -25.15
C ASP A 112 8.29 -3.85 -24.74
N PRO A 113 9.40 -3.74 -25.49
CA PRO A 113 10.49 -2.81 -25.17
C PRO A 113 10.08 -1.34 -25.22
N GLU A 114 8.99 -0.98 -25.90
CA GLU A 114 8.49 0.39 -25.95
C GLU A 114 7.78 0.75 -24.64
N CYS A 115 6.95 -0.16 -24.12
CA CYS A 115 6.29 -0.01 -22.82
C CYS A 115 7.28 -0.12 -21.65
N TYR A 116 8.18 -1.10 -21.69
CA TYR A 116 9.04 -1.46 -20.55
C TYR A 116 10.45 -0.84 -20.61
N GLY A 117 10.76 -0.08 -21.66
CA GLY A 117 12.06 0.56 -21.88
C GLY A 117 12.12 2.01 -21.42
N ALA A 118 11.56 2.36 -20.26
CA ALA A 118 11.47 3.76 -19.82
C ALA A 118 12.84 4.43 -19.65
N GLU A 119 12.92 5.71 -20.05
CA GLU A 119 14.13 6.50 -19.90
C GLU A 119 14.49 6.71 -18.43
N VAL A 120 15.80 6.69 -18.14
CA VAL A 120 16.27 6.98 -16.78
C VAL A 120 15.96 8.41 -16.37
N GLY A 121 16.06 9.37 -17.30
CA GLY A 121 15.85 10.79 -17.03
C GLY A 121 16.88 11.42 -16.09
N ASP A 122 16.76 12.72 -15.87
CA ASP A 122 17.56 13.46 -14.90
C ASP A 122 17.05 13.26 -13.47
N TRP A 123 17.95 13.31 -12.50
CA TRP A 123 17.55 13.26 -11.09
C TRP A 123 16.77 14.53 -10.70
N PRO A 124 15.61 14.42 -10.05
CA PRO A 124 14.78 15.59 -9.78
C PRO A 124 15.43 16.52 -8.77
N TYR A 125 15.24 17.84 -8.96
CA TYR A 125 15.70 18.85 -8.01
C TYR A 125 14.88 18.84 -6.70
N GLN A 126 13.59 18.54 -6.80
CA GLN A 126 12.70 18.33 -5.67
C GLN A 126 12.32 16.86 -5.60
N VAL A 127 12.63 16.22 -4.47
CA VAL A 127 12.24 14.84 -4.22
C VAL A 127 10.72 14.80 -4.02
N PRO A 128 9.97 13.98 -4.79
CA PRO A 128 8.55 13.81 -4.56
C PRO A 128 8.28 13.21 -3.17
N ASP A 129 7.05 13.33 -2.67
CA ASP A 129 6.65 12.75 -1.39
C ASP A 129 6.92 11.23 -1.38
N ALA A 130 7.47 10.72 -0.27
CA ALA A 130 7.75 9.31 -0.04
C ALA A 130 6.47 8.44 -0.01
N GLY A 131 5.30 9.06 0.03
CA GLY A 131 4.00 8.41 -0.05
C GLY A 131 3.51 7.91 1.30
N SER A 132 2.29 7.39 1.30
CA SER A 132 1.61 6.81 2.45
C SER A 132 0.58 5.80 1.97
N ILE A 133 0.19 4.85 2.83
CA ILE A 133 -0.89 3.91 2.52
C ILE A 133 -2.18 4.68 2.25
N SER A 134 -2.76 4.49 1.07
CA SER A 134 -3.78 5.35 0.49
C SER A 134 -5.08 4.61 0.14
N ALA A 135 -5.12 3.28 0.23
CA ALA A 135 -6.32 2.47 -0.04
C ALA A 135 -7.57 2.88 0.78
N HIS A 136 -7.39 3.62 1.88
CA HIS A 136 -8.46 4.14 2.72
C HIS A 136 -8.98 5.54 2.34
N LEU A 137 -8.40 6.15 1.30
CA LEU A 137 -8.67 7.52 0.86
C LEU A 137 -9.30 7.52 -0.54
N GLU A 138 -10.11 8.53 -0.80
CA GLU A 138 -10.57 8.89 -2.14
C GLU A 138 -9.39 9.40 -2.99
N VAL A 139 -9.23 8.88 -4.20
CA VAL A 139 -8.04 9.14 -5.05
C VAL A 139 -7.81 10.64 -5.27
N LEU A 140 -8.85 11.39 -5.65
CA LEU A 140 -8.74 12.81 -5.99
C LEU A 140 -8.82 13.73 -4.77
N SER A 141 -9.79 13.50 -3.88
CA SER A 141 -10.04 14.41 -2.76
C SER A 141 -9.12 14.17 -1.57
N LYS A 142 -8.47 12.99 -1.51
CA LYS A 142 -7.67 12.49 -0.38
C LYS A 142 -8.43 12.46 0.94
N LYS A 143 -9.76 12.58 0.90
CA LYS A 143 -10.61 12.41 2.08
C LYS A 143 -10.76 10.92 2.38
N PRO A 144 -10.91 10.52 3.65
CA PRO A 144 -11.20 9.14 3.98
C PRO A 144 -12.50 8.66 3.31
N LYS A 145 -12.45 7.46 2.73
CA LYS A 145 -13.64 6.77 2.25
C LYS A 145 -14.63 6.56 3.40
N SER A 146 -15.93 6.50 3.12
CA SER A 146 -16.96 6.29 4.15
C SER A 146 -16.79 4.94 4.84
N THR A 147 -16.57 3.89 4.05
CA THR A 147 -16.34 2.51 4.49
C THR A 147 -15.22 1.89 3.66
N VAL A 148 -14.36 1.13 4.33
CA VAL A 148 -13.34 0.28 3.72
C VAL A 148 -13.34 -1.08 4.40
N TYR A 149 -12.72 -2.08 3.78
CA TYR A 149 -12.67 -3.44 4.30
C TYR A 149 -11.26 -3.81 4.72
N ILE A 150 -11.14 -4.51 5.84
CA ILE A 150 -9.91 -5.15 6.29
C ILE A 150 -10.12 -6.66 6.21
N ALA A 151 -9.15 -7.37 5.64
CA ALA A 151 -9.13 -8.83 5.55
C ALA A 151 -8.19 -9.45 6.58
N LYS A 152 -8.56 -10.64 7.08
CA LYS A 152 -7.67 -11.61 7.73
C LYS A 152 -7.37 -12.72 6.75
N VAL A 153 -6.18 -12.67 6.14
CA VAL A 153 -5.75 -13.63 5.12
C VAL A 153 -4.91 -14.72 5.80
N PRO A 154 -5.29 -16.02 5.74
CA PRO A 154 -4.59 -17.11 6.43
C PRO A 154 -3.30 -17.56 5.70
N ALA A 155 -2.60 -16.61 5.08
CA ALA A 155 -1.29 -16.82 4.47
C ALA A 155 -0.22 -16.96 5.56
N SER A 156 0.65 -17.96 5.44
CA SER A 156 1.73 -18.17 6.42
C SER A 156 2.84 -17.12 6.30
N ARG A 157 3.05 -16.61 5.09
CA ARG A 157 3.97 -15.51 4.81
C ARG A 157 3.24 -14.38 4.10
N ASN A 158 3.61 -13.15 4.39
CA ASN A 158 2.93 -11.98 3.83
C ASN A 158 2.96 -11.95 2.29
N TRP A 159 4.05 -12.38 1.67
CA TRP A 159 4.17 -12.44 0.21
C TRP A 159 3.25 -13.49 -0.46
N GLU A 160 2.62 -14.39 0.31
CA GLU A 160 1.67 -15.38 -0.22
C GLU A 160 0.24 -14.81 -0.32
N VAL A 161 -0.01 -13.62 0.24
CA VAL A 161 -1.33 -12.94 0.25
C VAL A 161 -1.97 -12.85 -1.16
N PRO A 162 -1.25 -12.51 -2.24
CA PRO A 162 -1.87 -12.43 -3.58
C PRO A 162 -2.52 -13.74 -4.03
N ALA A 163 -2.01 -14.91 -3.61
CA ALA A 163 -2.64 -16.20 -3.93
C ALA A 163 -4.02 -16.39 -3.28
N TYR A 164 -4.31 -15.69 -2.19
CA TYR A 164 -5.61 -15.72 -1.52
C TYR A 164 -6.56 -14.65 -2.06
N ILE A 165 -6.06 -13.43 -2.29
CA ILE A 165 -6.89 -12.32 -2.77
C ILE A 165 -7.22 -12.49 -4.26
N GLY A 166 -6.27 -12.97 -5.07
CA GLY A 166 -6.49 -13.23 -6.49
C GLY A 166 -6.60 -11.98 -7.35
N MET A 167 -5.94 -10.88 -6.97
CA MET A 167 -5.83 -9.69 -7.83
C MET A 167 -4.87 -9.95 -8.99
N GLY A 168 -5.20 -9.45 -10.19
CA GLY A 168 -4.32 -9.45 -11.37
C GLY A 168 -4.85 -10.23 -12.57
N ASN A 169 -3.98 -10.48 -13.56
CA ASN A 169 -4.27 -11.13 -14.85
C ASN A 169 -5.24 -10.34 -15.76
N TRP A 170 -5.06 -9.03 -15.82
CA TRP A 170 -5.78 -8.14 -16.74
C TRP A 170 -4.87 -6.96 -17.12
N ASN A 171 -5.03 -6.43 -18.32
CA ASN A 171 -4.14 -5.41 -18.90
C ASN A 171 -2.65 -5.80 -18.75
N ALA A 172 -1.84 -4.92 -18.15
CA ALA A 172 -0.45 -5.18 -17.80
C ALA A 172 -0.27 -5.58 -16.31
N CYS A 173 -1.36 -5.88 -15.59
CA CYS A 173 -1.27 -6.36 -14.22
C CYS A 173 -0.78 -7.81 -14.19
N PRO A 174 0.32 -8.11 -13.48
CA PRO A 174 0.79 -9.48 -13.29
C PRO A 174 -0.31 -10.42 -12.77
N GLU A 175 -0.17 -11.71 -12.99
CA GLU A 175 -1.09 -12.70 -12.41
C GLU A 175 -0.76 -12.96 -10.93
N PRO A 176 -1.68 -13.57 -10.15
CA PRO A 176 -1.47 -13.82 -8.71
C PRO A 176 -0.16 -14.56 -8.38
N ALA A 177 0.27 -15.51 -9.21
CA ALA A 177 1.52 -16.25 -8.98
C ALA A 177 2.76 -15.37 -9.14
N GLU A 178 2.77 -14.50 -10.16
CA GLU A 178 3.83 -13.51 -10.40
C GLU A 178 3.90 -12.49 -9.26
N HIS A 179 2.74 -12.01 -8.78
CA HIS A 179 2.66 -11.16 -7.59
C HIS A 179 3.30 -11.82 -6.36
N VAL A 180 3.03 -13.10 -6.10
CA VAL A 180 3.66 -13.85 -4.99
C VAL A 180 5.18 -13.92 -5.17
N ALA A 181 5.65 -14.28 -6.37
CA ALA A 181 7.08 -14.43 -6.64
C ALA A 181 7.84 -13.10 -6.47
N MET A 182 7.31 -12.01 -7.03
CA MET A 182 7.90 -10.67 -6.92
C MET A 182 7.82 -10.13 -5.47
N ALA A 183 6.71 -10.32 -4.78
CA ALA A 183 6.58 -9.94 -3.37
C ALA A 183 7.58 -10.70 -2.48
N LYS A 184 7.83 -11.98 -2.75
CA LYS A 184 8.85 -12.78 -2.03
C LYS A 184 10.25 -12.21 -2.26
N ARG A 185 10.62 -11.95 -3.52
CA ARG A 185 11.90 -11.32 -3.88
C ARG A 185 12.12 -10.01 -3.13
N TRP A 186 11.10 -9.16 -3.07
CA TRP A 186 11.20 -7.88 -2.35
C TRP A 186 11.19 -8.03 -0.84
N HIS A 187 10.48 -9.02 -0.31
CA HIS A 187 10.55 -9.36 1.11
C HIS A 187 11.98 -9.73 1.51
N GLU A 188 12.63 -10.61 0.75
CA GLU A 188 13.99 -11.07 1.05
C GLU A 188 15.03 -9.93 0.97
N ARG A 189 14.89 -9.02 -0.01
CA ARG A 189 15.83 -7.91 -0.22
C ARG A 189 15.58 -6.72 0.71
N TYR A 190 14.32 -6.32 0.85
CA TYR A 190 13.93 -5.05 1.46
C TYR A 190 13.04 -5.20 2.70
N GLY A 191 12.65 -6.42 3.07
CA GLY A 191 11.64 -6.66 4.11
C GLY A 191 10.30 -6.02 3.74
N ALA A 192 9.95 -6.03 2.45
CA ALA A 192 8.68 -5.55 1.96
C ALA A 192 7.53 -6.45 2.44
N GLU A 193 6.45 -5.84 2.87
CA GLU A 193 5.20 -6.51 3.24
C GLU A 193 4.02 -5.77 2.62
N ILE A 194 3.15 -6.50 1.93
CA ILE A 194 1.88 -6.03 1.40
C ILE A 194 0.98 -5.65 2.56
N VAL A 195 0.35 -4.49 2.46
CA VAL A 195 -0.57 -3.96 3.46
C VAL A 195 -1.94 -3.60 2.91
N SER A 196 -2.04 -3.39 1.60
CA SER A 196 -3.30 -3.22 0.90
C SER A 196 -3.27 -3.85 -0.49
N ILE A 197 -4.43 -4.36 -0.89
CA ILE A 197 -4.72 -4.82 -2.26
C ILE A 197 -6.16 -4.37 -2.55
N THR A 198 -6.33 -3.43 -3.47
CA THR A 198 -7.66 -3.08 -4.01
C THR A 198 -7.85 -3.78 -5.36
N ARG A 199 -8.87 -3.40 -6.13
CA ARG A 199 -9.07 -3.94 -7.48
C ARG A 199 -7.89 -3.69 -8.42
N ASP A 200 -7.20 -2.56 -8.26
CA ASP A 200 -6.22 -2.00 -9.20
C ASP A 200 -4.96 -1.44 -8.50
N VAL A 201 -4.84 -1.57 -7.18
CA VAL A 201 -3.70 -1.06 -6.40
C VAL A 201 -3.12 -2.14 -5.48
N ILE A 202 -1.80 -2.19 -5.37
CA ILE A 202 -1.09 -2.91 -4.29
C ILE A 202 -0.15 -1.94 -3.59
N GLU A 203 -0.19 -1.89 -2.25
CA GLU A 203 0.72 -1.07 -1.45
C GLU A 203 1.53 -1.92 -0.48
N PHE A 204 2.79 -1.51 -0.26
CA PHE A 204 3.72 -2.18 0.64
C PHE A 204 4.22 -1.23 1.73
N VAL A 205 4.54 -1.81 2.88
CA VAL A 205 5.47 -1.22 3.84
C VAL A 205 6.84 -1.90 3.74
N VAL A 206 7.91 -1.14 3.94
CA VAL A 206 9.28 -1.58 3.64
C VAL A 206 10.18 -1.34 4.85
N ALA A 207 10.82 -2.41 5.33
CA ALA A 207 11.69 -2.34 6.50
C ALA A 207 13.08 -1.78 6.21
N LYS A 208 13.64 -2.10 5.03
CA LYS A 208 15.00 -1.76 4.62
C LYS A 208 15.00 -1.10 3.23
N PRO A 209 14.51 0.15 3.11
CA PRO A 209 14.45 0.80 1.80
C PRO A 209 15.83 1.09 1.21
N PRO A 210 15.95 1.30 -0.11
CA PRO A 210 17.21 1.70 -0.73
C PRO A 210 17.70 2.99 -0.10
N ASN A 211 18.99 3.06 0.21
CA ASN A 211 19.61 4.19 0.90
C ASN A 211 20.69 4.90 0.06
N THR A 212 20.90 4.44 -1.18
CA THR A 212 21.75 5.11 -2.17
C THR A 212 20.94 5.40 -3.44
N LYS A 213 21.36 6.41 -4.19
CA LYS A 213 20.73 6.76 -5.47
C LYS A 213 20.80 5.59 -6.46
N GLU A 214 21.93 4.91 -6.52
CA GLU A 214 22.16 3.80 -7.46
C GLU A 214 21.21 2.63 -7.15
N SER A 215 21.11 2.23 -5.88
CA SER A 215 20.19 1.16 -5.47
C SER A 215 18.72 1.53 -5.67
N ALA A 216 18.37 2.81 -5.51
CA ALA A 216 17.02 3.30 -5.78
C ALA A 216 16.69 3.28 -7.28
N ILE A 217 17.64 3.62 -8.16
CA ILE A 217 17.47 3.53 -9.62
C ILE A 217 17.30 2.07 -10.06
N ASP A 218 18.10 1.16 -9.53
CA ASP A 218 17.98 -0.26 -9.88
C ASP A 218 16.63 -0.84 -9.44
N LEU A 219 16.16 -0.47 -8.23
CA LEU A 219 14.83 -0.85 -7.77
C LEU A 219 13.72 -0.20 -8.63
N ALA A 220 13.85 1.07 -9.00
CA ALA A 220 12.85 1.76 -9.81
C ALA A 220 12.67 1.10 -11.19
N LYS A 221 13.76 0.65 -11.84
CA LYS A 221 13.68 -0.13 -13.08
C LYS A 221 12.91 -1.43 -12.88
N GLU A 222 13.22 -2.17 -11.81
CA GLU A 222 12.53 -3.41 -11.49
C GLU A 222 11.04 -3.19 -11.21
N GLN A 223 10.68 -2.12 -10.48
CA GLN A 223 9.30 -1.76 -10.19
C GLN A 223 8.53 -1.29 -11.44
N HIS A 224 9.19 -0.61 -12.38
CA HIS A 224 8.59 -0.22 -13.66
C HIS A 224 8.24 -1.45 -14.52
N LEU A 225 9.12 -2.46 -14.57
CA LEU A 225 8.82 -3.71 -15.27
C LEU A 225 7.61 -4.44 -14.66
N TYR A 226 7.48 -4.38 -13.33
CA TYR A 226 6.35 -4.96 -12.63
C TYR A 226 5.04 -4.18 -12.83
N CYS A 227 5.12 -2.86 -12.89
CA CYS A 227 3.98 -1.96 -13.00
C CYS A 227 4.43 -0.71 -13.75
N SER A 228 4.20 -0.66 -15.06
CA SER A 228 4.73 0.41 -15.91
C SER A 228 4.02 1.75 -15.68
N ASP A 229 2.72 1.69 -15.36
CA ASP A 229 1.85 2.86 -15.16
C ASP A 229 2.32 3.82 -14.07
N ILE A 230 3.06 3.35 -13.04
CA ILE A 230 3.62 4.26 -12.00
C ILE A 230 4.66 5.23 -12.56
N VAL A 231 5.23 4.92 -13.72
CA VAL A 231 6.12 5.80 -14.48
C VAL A 231 5.35 6.44 -15.62
N ASP A 232 4.75 5.64 -16.50
CA ASP A 232 4.25 6.11 -17.79
C ASP A 232 3.05 7.05 -17.65
N GLN A 233 2.20 6.77 -16.67
CA GLN A 233 1.03 7.60 -16.30
C GLN A 233 1.23 8.32 -14.96
N GLY A 234 2.28 7.99 -14.23
CA GLY A 234 2.60 8.54 -12.92
C GLY A 234 3.73 9.56 -12.97
N CYS A 235 4.90 9.17 -12.47
CA CYS A 235 6.01 10.10 -12.19
C CYS A 235 6.85 10.49 -13.42
N GLY A 236 6.64 9.85 -14.57
CA GLY A 236 7.18 10.22 -15.88
C GLY A 236 8.63 9.78 -16.18
N SER A 237 9.41 9.31 -15.20
CA SER A 237 10.75 8.74 -15.45
C SER A 237 11.22 7.82 -14.33
N ILE A 238 12.18 6.94 -14.63
CA ILE A 238 12.80 6.07 -13.62
C ILE A 238 13.49 6.88 -12.52
N SER A 239 14.14 8.02 -12.85
CA SER A 239 14.78 8.86 -11.83
C SER A 239 13.77 9.51 -10.88
N ASN A 240 12.60 9.89 -11.39
CA ASN A 240 11.53 10.41 -10.53
C ASN A 240 11.00 9.33 -9.59
N LEU A 241 10.76 8.11 -10.10
CA LEU A 241 10.39 6.96 -9.26
C LEU A 241 11.48 6.66 -8.23
N ALA A 242 12.73 6.54 -8.65
CA ALA A 242 13.86 6.27 -7.76
C ALA A 242 13.99 7.31 -6.63
N ALA A 243 13.72 8.58 -6.92
CA ALA A 243 13.71 9.63 -5.91
C ALA A 243 12.62 9.40 -4.84
N THR A 244 11.45 8.89 -5.21
CA THR A 244 10.38 8.57 -4.23
C THR A 244 10.72 7.35 -3.38
N LEU A 245 11.49 6.40 -3.93
CA LEU A 245 11.88 5.16 -3.25
C LEU A 245 13.01 5.36 -2.25
N LEU A 246 13.87 6.36 -2.45
CA LEU A 246 15.07 6.61 -1.64
C LEU A 246 14.69 6.90 -0.17
N ASN A 247 15.04 5.98 0.73
CA ASN A 247 14.69 5.97 2.16
C ASN A 247 13.17 5.91 2.46
N SER A 248 12.31 5.65 1.47
CA SER A 248 10.86 5.56 1.68
C SER A 248 10.44 4.21 2.24
N LYS A 249 9.56 4.23 3.24
CA LYS A 249 8.98 3.02 3.82
C LYS A 249 7.73 2.53 3.11
N TYR A 250 7.31 3.18 2.02
CA TYR A 250 6.05 2.91 1.35
C TYR A 250 6.27 2.74 -0.14
N TRP A 251 5.68 1.70 -0.71
CA TRP A 251 5.58 1.54 -2.16
C TRP A 251 4.11 1.46 -2.58
N TYR A 252 3.84 1.95 -3.78
CA TYR A 252 2.52 2.04 -4.37
C TYR A 252 2.60 1.58 -5.82
N PHE A 253 1.71 0.66 -6.19
CA PHE A 253 1.56 0.16 -7.54
C PHE A 253 0.10 0.33 -7.96
N TRP A 254 -0.14 0.82 -9.17
CA TRP A 254 -1.47 1.02 -9.73
C TRP A 254 -1.48 0.66 -11.21
N TRP A 255 -2.52 -0.03 -11.64
CA TRP A 255 -2.75 -0.38 -13.04
C TRP A 255 -4.07 0.23 -13.52
N ASP A 256 -4.09 0.82 -14.72
CA ASP A 256 -5.32 1.35 -15.36
C ASP A 256 -6.19 0.23 -15.97
#